data_AF-A0A2S9DJA5-F1
#
_entry.id   AF-A0A2S9DJA5-F1
#
_cell.length_a   1.000
_cell.length_b   1.000
_cell.length_c   1.000
_cell.angle_alpha   90.00
_cell.angle_beta   90.00
_cell.angle_gamma   90.00
#
_symmetry.space_group_name_H-M   'P 1'
#
loop_
_entity.id
_entity.type
_entity.pdbx_description
1 polymer ?
#
loop_
_entity_poly.entity_id
_entity_poly.type
_entity_poly.pdbx_seq_one_letter_code
_entity_poly.pdbx_strand_id
1 'polypeptide(L)'
;MPRPEPHEVNGLTGRRVLITRNADRARPLASLLSELGAEPLLLPLIDFERAGDQAPLDAALDQLMAGGFDWLVISSITTVRVLLEKAAQRGMALADLVPSGTKVATIGPSSRKVIESVGLTVALAPADVQSAEGLLAVWESSQEWEASQERVFLPQADIAAAGLRDGLAASGAEVTSVVAYRTVDYPAPAELRLTAELPSGVVSPTDAPVTLSPEDARAALDAGTVDAVVAASPSAARRIAATLLPLGTCRLIAIGRPTAAEASRIGLTVAGTAKVPTPDGIVAALESVFANEGNSQ
;
A
#
# COMPACT_ATOMS: atom_id res chain seq x y z
N MET A 1 -15.19 -26.07 16.07
CA MET A 1 -15.62 -24.66 16.14
C MET A 1 -16.64 -24.44 15.03
N PRO A 2 -17.89 -24.07 15.33
CA PRO A 2 -18.83 -23.70 14.29
C PRO A 2 -18.35 -22.40 13.63
N ARG A 3 -18.55 -22.29 12.31
CA ARG A 3 -18.31 -21.08 11.52
C ARG A 3 -19.19 -19.96 12.10
N PRO A 4 -18.67 -18.74 12.32
CA PRO A 4 -19.52 -17.64 12.78
C PRO A 4 -20.64 -17.40 11.76
N GLU A 5 -21.87 -17.28 12.28
CA GLU A 5 -23.08 -16.91 11.53
C GLU A 5 -22.84 -15.60 10.75
N PRO A 6 -23.41 -15.43 9.54
CA PRO A 6 -23.27 -14.21 8.77
C PRO A 6 -23.88 -13.04 9.54
N HIS A 7 -23.09 -11.99 9.77
CA HIS A 7 -23.55 -10.78 10.43
C HIS A 7 -24.70 -10.12 9.64
N GLU A 8 -25.93 -10.17 10.15
CA GLU A 8 -27.01 -9.25 9.76
C GLU A 8 -26.70 -7.84 10.29
N VAL A 9 -25.82 -7.11 9.61
CA VAL A 9 -25.68 -5.64 9.77
C VAL A 9 -25.43 -5.03 8.40
N ASN A 10 -26.37 -5.16 7.45
CA ASN A 10 -26.07 -4.78 6.07
C ASN A 10 -26.50 -3.33 5.73
N GLY A 11 -25.72 -2.36 6.21
CA GLY A 11 -25.85 -0.93 5.84
C GLY A 11 -25.21 -0.57 4.50
N LEU A 12 -24.58 -1.54 3.81
CA LEU A 12 -23.81 -1.33 2.58
C LEU A 12 -24.58 -1.69 1.31
N THR A 13 -25.70 -2.42 1.42
CA THR A 13 -26.54 -2.77 0.26
C THR A 13 -26.92 -1.52 -0.55
N GLY A 14 -26.62 -1.54 -1.84
CA GLY A 14 -26.92 -0.44 -2.78
C GLY A 14 -26.01 0.78 -2.67
N ARG A 15 -25.05 0.80 -1.73
CA ARG A 15 -24.13 1.92 -1.55
C ARG A 15 -23.04 1.91 -2.63
N ARG A 16 -22.74 3.09 -3.17
CA ARG A 16 -21.69 3.28 -4.18
C ARG A 16 -20.41 3.74 -3.50
N VAL A 17 -19.37 2.91 -3.56
CA VAL A 17 -18.11 3.12 -2.84
C VAL A 17 -16.96 3.33 -3.82
N LEU A 18 -16.41 4.55 -3.82
CA LEU A 18 -15.31 4.95 -4.68
C LEU A 18 -13.95 4.59 -4.04
N ILE A 19 -13.22 3.67 -4.64
CA ILE A 19 -11.92 3.17 -4.18
C ILE A 19 -10.81 3.89 -4.96
N THR A 20 -9.95 4.61 -4.24
CA THR A 20 -8.91 5.46 -4.86
C THR A 20 -7.61 4.74 -5.24
N ARG A 21 -7.69 3.43 -5.53
CA ARG A 21 -6.55 2.56 -5.89
C ARG A 21 -6.67 1.99 -7.29
N ASN A 22 -5.53 1.56 -7.83
CA ASN A 22 -5.49 0.72 -9.02
C ASN A 22 -6.24 -0.61 -8.81
N ALA A 23 -6.75 -1.16 -9.92
CA ALA A 23 -7.55 -2.38 -9.92
C ALA A 23 -6.90 -3.54 -9.16
N ASP A 24 -5.62 -3.82 -9.41
CA ASP A 24 -4.92 -4.97 -8.81
C ASP A 24 -4.91 -4.96 -7.28
N ARG A 25 -4.88 -3.77 -6.67
CA ARG A 25 -4.90 -3.62 -5.20
C ARG A 25 -6.30 -3.38 -4.65
N ALA A 26 -7.24 -2.98 -5.50
CA ALA A 26 -8.63 -2.76 -5.13
C ALA A 26 -9.46 -4.04 -5.17
N ARG A 27 -9.08 -5.03 -6.01
CA ARG A 27 -9.82 -6.29 -6.23
C ARG A 27 -10.34 -6.94 -4.94
N PRO A 28 -9.51 -7.23 -3.92
CA PRO A 28 -10.03 -7.88 -2.70
C PRO A 28 -11.10 -7.07 -1.96
N LEU A 29 -10.94 -5.73 -1.91
CA LEU A 29 -11.93 -4.84 -1.30
C LEU A 29 -13.19 -4.74 -2.16
N ALA A 30 -13.04 -4.62 -3.48
CA ALA A 30 -14.16 -4.56 -4.40
C ALA A 30 -15.01 -5.84 -4.35
N SER A 31 -14.39 -7.01 -4.36
CA SER A 31 -15.10 -8.29 -4.22
C SER A 31 -15.88 -8.36 -2.91
N LEU A 32 -15.25 -8.01 -1.79
CA LEU A 32 -15.93 -8.02 -0.49
C LEU A 32 -17.11 -7.02 -0.43
N LEU A 33 -16.96 -5.84 -1.02
CA LEU A 33 -18.05 -4.85 -1.12
C LEU A 33 -19.22 -5.37 -1.97
N SER A 34 -18.92 -5.99 -3.13
CA SER A 34 -19.94 -6.59 -3.99
C SER A 34 -20.66 -7.76 -3.30
N GLU A 35 -19.94 -8.60 -2.56
CA GLU A 35 -20.53 -9.69 -1.75
C GLU A 35 -21.50 -9.17 -0.68
N LEU A 36 -21.26 -7.97 -0.16
CA LEU A 36 -22.13 -7.27 0.78
C LEU A 36 -23.24 -6.46 0.10
N GLY A 37 -23.33 -6.48 -1.23
CA GLY A 37 -24.36 -5.80 -2.01
C GLY A 37 -24.07 -4.32 -2.30
N ALA A 38 -22.87 -3.82 -2.01
CA ALA A 38 -22.42 -2.50 -2.43
C ALA A 38 -21.93 -2.50 -3.89
N GLU A 39 -21.85 -1.33 -4.49
CA GLU A 39 -21.30 -1.11 -5.84
C GLU A 39 -19.90 -0.47 -5.72
N PRO A 40 -18.81 -1.24 -5.88
CA PRO A 40 -17.46 -0.70 -5.88
C PRO A 40 -17.13 -0.01 -7.21
N LEU A 41 -16.66 1.23 -7.13
CA LEU A 41 -16.18 2.04 -8.25
C LEU A 41 -14.69 2.30 -8.06
N LEU A 42 -13.89 2.23 -9.11
CA LEU A 42 -12.48 2.57 -9.04
C LEU A 42 -12.24 3.98 -9.56
N LEU A 43 -11.40 4.73 -8.85
CA LEU A 43 -10.80 5.95 -9.35
C LEU A 43 -9.34 5.99 -8.91
N PRO A 44 -8.43 5.32 -9.61
CA PRO A 44 -7.02 5.39 -9.29
C PRO A 44 -6.57 6.86 -9.32
N LEU A 45 -6.06 7.38 -8.21
CA LEU A 45 -5.58 8.75 -8.13
C LEU A 45 -4.04 8.83 -8.21
N ILE A 46 -3.38 7.74 -7.86
CA ILE A 46 -1.92 7.62 -7.92
C ILE A 46 -1.53 6.46 -8.81
N ASP A 47 -0.35 6.60 -9.38
CA ASP A 47 0.36 5.55 -10.08
C ASP A 47 1.83 5.55 -9.67
N PHE A 48 2.58 4.58 -10.17
CA PHE A 48 3.99 4.43 -9.87
C PHE A 48 4.80 4.35 -11.14
N GLU A 49 5.89 5.11 -11.17
CA GLU A 49 6.85 5.11 -12.28
C GLU A 49 8.26 4.87 -11.75
N ARG A 50 9.15 4.41 -12.63
CA ARG A 50 10.58 4.31 -12.35
C ARG A 50 11.14 5.67 -11.92
N ALA A 51 12.11 5.66 -11.01
CA ALA A 51 12.86 6.86 -10.66
C ALA A 51 13.50 7.50 -11.93
N GLY A 52 13.50 8.83 -12.02
CA GLY A 52 13.99 9.53 -13.21
C GLY A 52 15.45 9.21 -13.53
N ASP A 53 16.32 9.23 -12.52
CA ASP A 53 17.67 8.67 -12.61
C ASP A 53 17.68 7.25 -12.04
N GLN A 54 17.96 6.28 -12.90
CA GLN A 54 18.02 4.87 -12.56
C GLN A 54 19.44 4.42 -12.15
N ALA A 55 20.48 5.21 -12.45
CA ALA A 55 21.86 4.82 -12.23
C ALA A 55 22.19 4.53 -10.75
N PRO A 56 21.70 5.31 -9.76
CA PRO A 56 21.92 5.00 -8.35
C PRO A 56 21.31 3.66 -7.93
N LEU A 57 20.13 3.32 -8.48
CA LEU A 57 19.46 2.05 -8.19
C LEU A 57 20.22 0.89 -8.81
N ASP A 58 20.66 1.02 -10.06
CA ASP A 58 21.42 -0.01 -10.73
C ASP A 58 22.77 -0.26 -10.04
N ALA A 59 23.50 0.79 -9.66
CA ALA A 59 24.75 0.68 -8.90
C ALA A 59 24.54 -0.01 -7.54
N ALA A 60 23.48 0.34 -6.81
CA ALA A 60 23.18 -0.31 -5.54
C ALA A 60 22.76 -1.78 -5.71
N LEU A 61 22.08 -2.14 -6.80
CA LEU A 61 21.78 -3.53 -7.12
C LEU A 61 23.04 -4.32 -7.48
N ASP A 62 23.98 -3.73 -8.20
CA ASP A 62 25.25 -4.37 -8.51
C ASP A 62 26.08 -4.60 -7.23
N GLN A 63 26.08 -3.62 -6.32
CA GLN A 63 26.67 -3.78 -4.99
C GLN A 63 25.97 -4.85 -4.15
N LEU A 64 24.63 -4.94 -4.21
CA LEU A 64 23.85 -5.99 -3.55
C LEU A 64 24.26 -7.37 -4.04
N MET A 65 24.30 -7.59 -5.36
CA MET A 65 24.71 -8.88 -5.95
C MET A 65 26.15 -9.25 -5.60
N ALA A 66 27.03 -8.25 -5.42
CA ALA A 66 28.41 -8.45 -4.98
C ALA A 66 28.56 -8.74 -3.46
N GLY A 67 27.47 -8.85 -2.70
CA GLY A 67 27.51 -9.07 -1.25
C GLY A 67 27.86 -7.83 -0.43
N GLY A 68 27.62 -6.65 -0.99
CA GLY A 68 27.92 -5.36 -0.35
C GLY A 68 26.92 -4.94 0.73
N PHE A 69 25.84 -5.69 0.95
CA PHE A 69 24.82 -5.42 1.95
C PHE A 69 24.48 -6.66 2.77
N ASP A 70 24.36 -6.47 4.08
CA ASP A 70 23.94 -7.49 5.03
C ASP A 70 22.41 -7.57 5.09
N TRP A 71 21.73 -6.46 4.78
CA TRP A 71 20.28 -6.37 4.73
C TRP A 71 19.73 -5.67 3.49
N LEU A 72 18.64 -6.23 2.95
CA LEU A 72 17.72 -5.57 2.03
C LEU A 72 16.41 -5.26 2.78
N VAL A 73 16.09 -3.97 2.94
CA VAL A 73 14.85 -3.54 3.61
C VAL A 73 13.80 -3.14 2.57
N ILE A 74 12.69 -3.87 2.55
CA ILE A 74 11.55 -3.64 1.65
C ILE A 74 10.37 -3.11 2.46
N SER A 75 10.21 -1.78 2.49
CA SER A 75 9.12 -1.11 3.21
C SER A 75 7.82 -0.95 2.41
N SER A 76 7.84 -1.30 1.12
CA SER A 76 6.67 -1.21 0.23
C SER A 76 6.71 -2.34 -0.80
N ILE A 77 5.56 -2.97 -1.06
CA ILE A 77 5.43 -3.94 -2.15
C ILE A 77 5.65 -3.30 -3.53
N THR A 78 5.54 -1.97 -3.67
CA THR A 78 5.92 -1.29 -4.92
C THR A 78 7.41 -1.42 -5.18
N THR A 79 8.25 -1.43 -4.15
CA THR A 79 9.67 -1.73 -4.28
C THR A 79 9.88 -3.14 -4.85
N VAL A 80 9.06 -4.12 -4.47
CA VAL A 80 9.11 -5.48 -5.07
C VAL A 80 8.85 -5.43 -6.58
N ARG A 81 7.90 -4.62 -7.05
CA ARG A 81 7.65 -4.42 -8.50
C ARG A 81 8.89 -3.86 -9.21
N VAL A 82 9.52 -2.84 -8.62
CA VAL A 82 10.76 -2.27 -9.17
C VAL A 82 11.84 -3.34 -9.28
N LEU A 83 12.05 -4.12 -8.21
CA LEU A 83 13.07 -5.16 -8.18
C LEU A 83 12.78 -6.29 -9.18
N LEU A 84 11.51 -6.67 -9.38
CA LEU A 84 11.11 -7.64 -10.41
C LEU A 84 11.42 -7.12 -11.82
N GLU A 85 11.12 -5.87 -12.13
CA GLU A 85 11.47 -5.28 -13.44
C GLU A 85 12.98 -5.21 -13.64
N LYS A 86 13.73 -4.86 -12.58
CA LYS A 86 15.20 -4.81 -12.61
C LYS A 86 15.83 -6.20 -12.77
N ALA A 87 15.23 -7.24 -12.19
CA ALA A 87 15.64 -8.63 -12.39
C ALA A 87 15.36 -9.06 -13.84
N ALA A 88 14.15 -8.77 -14.34
CA ALA A 88 13.76 -9.10 -15.71
C ALA A 88 14.65 -8.42 -16.76
N GLN A 89 15.02 -7.14 -16.56
CA GLN A 89 15.97 -6.41 -17.41
C GLN A 89 17.36 -7.07 -17.46
N ARG A 90 17.73 -7.80 -16.41
CA ARG A 90 19.00 -8.55 -16.31
C ARG A 90 18.86 -10.02 -16.74
N GLY A 91 17.65 -10.47 -17.12
CA GLY A 91 17.38 -11.87 -17.44
C GLY A 91 17.46 -12.81 -16.23
N MET A 92 17.21 -12.28 -15.02
CA MET A 92 17.33 -12.98 -13.74
C MET A 92 15.97 -13.08 -13.04
N ALA A 93 15.82 -14.05 -12.13
CA ALA A 93 14.73 -14.01 -11.15
C ALA A 93 15.08 -13.04 -10.01
N LEU A 94 14.07 -12.54 -9.30
CA LEU A 94 14.31 -11.64 -8.16
C LEU A 94 15.17 -12.30 -7.07
N ALA A 95 15.00 -13.60 -6.83
CA ALA A 95 15.81 -14.35 -5.88
C ALA A 95 17.31 -14.35 -6.24
N ASP A 96 17.65 -14.26 -7.53
CA ASP A 96 19.04 -14.25 -7.99
C ASP A 96 19.71 -12.89 -7.75
N LEU A 97 18.94 -11.81 -7.54
CA LEU A 97 19.49 -10.49 -7.19
C LEU A 97 19.92 -10.39 -5.73
N VAL A 98 19.45 -11.29 -4.86
CA VAL A 98 19.67 -11.24 -3.42
C VAL A 98 20.55 -12.42 -3.00
N PRO A 99 21.86 -12.19 -2.73
CA PRO A 99 22.75 -13.27 -2.31
C PRO A 99 22.29 -13.93 -1.00
N SER A 100 22.63 -15.19 -0.79
CA SER A 100 22.24 -15.96 0.40
C SER A 100 22.75 -15.38 1.73
N GLY A 101 23.80 -14.53 1.68
CA GLY A 101 24.32 -13.82 2.85
C GLY A 101 23.52 -12.57 3.23
N THR A 102 22.65 -12.07 2.35
CA THR A 102 21.84 -10.87 2.61
C THR A 102 20.48 -11.26 3.19
N LYS A 103 20.15 -10.72 4.37
CA LYS A 103 18.86 -10.89 5.03
C LYS A 103 17.83 -9.92 4.46
N VAL A 104 16.57 -10.32 4.39
CA VAL A 104 15.47 -9.46 3.93
C VAL A 104 14.59 -9.04 5.10
N ALA A 105 14.33 -7.75 5.23
CA ALA A 105 13.40 -7.20 6.22
C ALA A 105 12.21 -6.49 5.55
N THR A 106 11.05 -6.50 6.19
CA THR A 106 9.86 -5.81 5.70
C THR A 106 8.97 -5.29 6.83
N ILE A 107 8.05 -4.40 6.50
CA ILE A 107 7.22 -3.69 7.49
C ILE A 107 6.09 -4.52 8.09
N GLY A 108 5.77 -5.72 7.59
CA GLY A 108 4.73 -6.55 8.22
C GLY A 108 4.26 -7.77 7.42
N PRO A 109 3.32 -8.56 7.98
CA PRO A 109 2.93 -9.86 7.43
C PRO A 109 2.32 -9.80 6.02
N SER A 110 1.61 -8.72 5.69
CA SER A 110 1.03 -8.53 4.36
C SER A 110 2.11 -8.36 3.27
N SER A 111 3.15 -7.59 3.56
CA SER A 111 4.30 -7.41 2.65
C SER A 111 5.16 -8.66 2.60
N ARG A 112 5.37 -9.32 3.75
CA ARG A 112 6.06 -10.62 3.84
C ARG A 112 5.48 -11.65 2.88
N LYS A 113 4.15 -11.85 2.90
CA LYS A 113 3.47 -12.82 2.02
C LYS A 113 3.74 -12.58 0.54
N VAL A 114 3.81 -11.31 0.12
CA VAL A 114 4.09 -10.92 -1.28
C VAL A 114 5.57 -11.12 -1.62
N ILE A 115 6.48 -10.79 -0.71
CA ILE A 115 7.92 -10.97 -0.91
C ILE A 115 8.28 -12.46 -0.99
N GLU A 116 7.68 -13.29 -0.14
CA GLU A 116 7.88 -14.74 -0.13
C GLU A 116 7.26 -15.42 -1.36
N SER A 117 6.13 -14.93 -1.87
CA SER A 117 5.52 -15.49 -3.09
C SER A 117 6.33 -15.24 -4.37
N VAL A 118 7.28 -14.30 -4.34
CA VAL A 118 8.22 -14.03 -5.45
C VAL A 118 9.62 -14.60 -5.20
N GLY A 119 9.75 -15.51 -4.22
CA GLY A 119 10.95 -16.32 -4.01
C GLY A 119 11.96 -15.79 -3.00
N LEU A 120 11.67 -14.71 -2.27
CA LEU A 120 12.57 -14.17 -1.24
C LEU A 120 12.15 -14.59 0.17
N THR A 121 13.09 -15.10 0.97
CA THR A 121 12.84 -15.41 2.39
C THR A 121 12.98 -14.15 3.24
N VAL A 122 11.92 -13.76 3.94
CA VAL A 122 11.95 -12.61 4.85
C VAL A 122 12.49 -13.05 6.23
N ALA A 123 13.63 -12.51 6.63
CA ALA A 123 14.25 -12.78 7.93
C ALA A 123 13.57 -12.01 9.08
N LEU A 124 13.14 -10.76 8.83
CA LEU A 124 12.59 -9.89 9.87
C LEU A 124 11.32 -9.16 9.41
N ALA A 125 10.27 -9.22 10.22
CA ALA A 125 9.06 -8.41 10.05
C ALA A 125 8.34 -8.28 11.39
N PRO A 126 7.81 -7.09 11.75
CA PRO A 126 6.96 -6.97 12.94
C PRO A 126 5.65 -7.73 12.75
N ALA A 127 5.13 -8.35 13.82
CA ALA A 127 3.87 -9.07 13.79
C ALA A 127 2.66 -8.12 13.91
N ASP A 128 2.75 -7.13 14.79
CA ASP A 128 1.59 -6.31 15.21
C ASP A 128 1.51 -4.97 14.47
N VAL A 129 2.60 -4.19 14.47
CA VAL A 129 2.60 -2.82 13.95
C VAL A 129 3.18 -2.79 12.54
N GLN A 130 2.31 -2.84 11.52
CA GLN A 130 2.73 -2.90 10.11
C GLN A 130 3.22 -1.54 9.56
N SER A 131 4.40 -1.09 9.98
CA SER A 131 4.89 0.27 9.75
C SER A 131 6.42 0.38 9.85
N ALA A 132 6.97 1.55 9.52
CA ALA A 132 8.38 1.86 9.76
C ALA A 132 8.72 1.77 11.25
N GLU A 133 7.87 2.33 12.11
CA GLU A 133 8.04 2.34 13.57
C GLU A 133 8.04 0.92 14.13
N GLY A 134 7.14 0.07 13.64
CA GLY A 134 7.08 -1.33 14.04
C GLY A 134 8.32 -2.13 13.61
N LEU A 135 8.84 -1.87 12.41
CA LEU A 135 10.07 -2.50 11.94
C LEU A 135 11.27 -2.09 12.80
N LEU A 136 11.40 -0.80 13.13
CA LEU A 136 12.47 -0.29 13.99
C LEU A 136 12.44 -0.95 15.39
N ALA A 137 11.25 -1.11 15.98
CA ALA A 137 11.11 -1.74 17.29
C ALA A 137 11.60 -3.20 17.30
N VAL A 138 11.31 -3.98 16.25
CA VAL A 138 11.82 -5.35 16.15
C VAL A 138 13.28 -5.41 15.72
N TRP A 139 13.76 -4.43 14.95
CA TRP A 139 15.15 -4.31 14.54
C TRP A 139 16.08 -4.21 15.74
N GLU A 140 15.80 -3.27 16.65
CA GLU A 140 16.58 -3.07 17.89
C GLU A 140 16.61 -4.35 18.75
N SER A 141 15.50 -5.09 18.83
CA SER A 141 15.44 -6.34 19.59
C SER A 141 16.17 -7.52 18.93
N SER A 142 16.41 -7.44 17.62
CA SER A 142 17.01 -8.52 16.83
C SER A 142 18.53 -8.43 16.76
N GLN A 143 19.11 -7.31 17.16
CA GLN A 143 20.56 -7.16 17.23
C GLN A 143 21.10 -8.04 18.36
N GLU A 144 21.77 -9.13 17.99
CA GLU A 144 22.68 -9.82 18.89
C GLU A 144 23.78 -8.82 19.30
N TRP A 145 24.18 -8.82 20.57
CA TRP A 145 25.06 -7.82 21.22
C TRP A 145 26.45 -7.62 20.56
N GLU A 146 26.74 -8.29 19.46
CA GLU A 146 27.94 -8.07 18.66
C GLU A 146 27.76 -6.86 17.74
N ALA A 147 28.46 -5.80 18.11
CA ALA A 147 28.52 -4.46 17.51
C ALA A 147 29.05 -4.44 16.06
N SER A 148 28.45 -5.22 15.15
CA SER A 148 28.72 -5.09 13.73
C SER A 148 27.82 -3.98 13.14
N GLN A 149 28.46 -3.01 12.50
CA GLN A 149 27.78 -1.94 11.76
C GLN A 149 27.17 -2.57 10.51
N GLU A 150 25.92 -3.04 10.59
CA GLU A 150 25.25 -3.74 9.48
C GLU A 150 25.01 -2.79 8.29
N ARG A 151 25.34 -3.23 7.09
CA ARG A 151 25.14 -2.48 5.84
C ARG A 151 23.75 -2.74 5.29
N VAL A 152 22.93 -1.70 5.23
CA VAL A 152 21.52 -1.79 4.86
C VAL A 152 21.29 -1.12 3.51
N PHE A 153 20.70 -1.85 2.57
CA PHE A 153 20.14 -1.28 1.36
C PHE A 153 18.63 -1.03 1.52
N LEU A 154 18.23 0.23 1.31
CA LEU A 154 16.85 0.69 1.45
C LEU A 154 16.35 1.36 0.14
N PRO A 155 15.88 0.57 -0.84
CA PRO A 155 15.19 1.10 -2.01
C PRO A 155 13.75 1.51 -1.67
N GLN A 156 13.42 2.79 -1.89
CA GLN A 156 12.15 3.39 -1.44
C GLN A 156 11.54 4.40 -2.42
N ALA A 157 10.35 4.92 -2.10
CA ALA A 157 9.70 5.96 -2.89
C ALA A 157 10.46 7.29 -2.80
N ASP A 158 10.29 8.16 -3.81
CA ASP A 158 10.75 9.55 -3.81
C ASP A 158 10.20 10.38 -2.64
N ILE A 159 8.96 10.11 -2.26
CA ILE A 159 8.25 10.80 -1.16
C ILE A 159 8.33 10.05 0.18
N ALA A 160 9.22 9.07 0.31
CA ALA A 160 9.35 8.31 1.55
C ALA A 160 9.84 9.21 2.69
N ALA A 161 9.18 9.10 3.85
CA ALA A 161 9.60 9.83 5.04
C ALA A 161 10.95 9.31 5.54
N ALA A 162 11.78 10.21 6.06
CA ALA A 162 13.13 9.86 6.51
C ALA A 162 13.15 8.94 7.75
N GLY A 163 12.04 8.82 8.49
CA GLY A 163 11.99 8.13 9.78
C GLY A 163 12.52 6.69 9.78
N LEU A 164 12.27 5.89 8.73
CA LEU A 164 12.84 4.53 8.66
C LEU A 164 14.36 4.57 8.45
N ARG A 165 14.85 5.41 7.53
CA ARG A 165 16.29 5.58 7.26
C ARG A 165 17.01 6.09 8.52
N ASP A 166 16.47 7.13 9.14
CA ASP A 166 17.06 7.75 10.33
C ASP A 166 17.02 6.82 11.54
N GLY A 167 15.93 6.07 11.72
CA GLY A 167 15.83 5.08 12.78
C GLY A 167 16.86 3.95 12.63
N LEU A 168 17.00 3.37 11.42
CA LEU A 168 17.98 2.33 11.16
C LEU A 168 19.42 2.83 11.38
N ALA A 169 19.71 4.06 10.93
CA ALA A 169 21.01 4.69 11.16
C ALA A 169 21.26 4.96 12.66
N ALA A 170 20.24 5.35 13.42
CA ALA A 170 20.33 5.55 14.87
C ALA A 170 20.56 4.23 15.62
N SER A 171 20.12 3.08 15.08
CA SER A 171 20.46 1.74 15.55
C SER A 171 21.86 1.27 15.12
N GLY A 172 22.69 2.16 14.56
CA GLY A 172 24.06 1.88 14.15
C GLY A 172 24.23 1.24 12.78
N ALA A 173 23.19 1.14 11.95
CA ALA A 173 23.32 0.60 10.60
C ALA A 173 23.93 1.62 9.62
N GLU A 174 24.72 1.16 8.66
CA GLU A 174 25.15 1.94 7.50
C GLU A 174 24.07 1.87 6.41
N VAL A 175 23.22 2.89 6.32
CA VAL A 175 22.04 2.86 5.43
C VAL A 175 22.32 3.53 4.08
N THR A 176 22.33 2.71 3.03
CA THR A 176 22.28 3.17 1.63
C THR A 176 20.82 3.26 1.18
N SER A 177 20.27 4.48 1.17
CA SER A 177 18.91 4.76 0.71
C SER A 177 18.90 5.22 -0.74
N VAL A 178 18.11 4.57 -1.59
CA VAL A 178 17.97 4.94 -3.01
C VAL A 178 16.50 5.12 -3.39
N VAL A 179 16.21 6.16 -4.18
CA VAL A 179 14.89 6.34 -4.79
C VAL A 179 14.71 5.28 -5.87
N ALA A 180 13.82 4.32 -5.63
CA ALA A 180 13.54 3.22 -6.52
C ALA A 180 12.41 3.53 -7.50
N TYR A 181 11.42 4.31 -7.05
CA TYR A 181 10.25 4.70 -7.84
C TYR A 181 9.70 6.05 -7.38
N ARG A 182 8.85 6.64 -8.21
CA ARG A 182 8.12 7.87 -7.89
C ARG A 182 6.63 7.60 -7.78
N THR A 183 5.99 8.27 -6.84
CA THR A 183 4.52 8.29 -6.74
C THR A 183 3.96 9.47 -7.53
N VAL A 184 3.34 9.20 -8.66
CA VAL A 184 2.82 10.22 -9.58
C VAL A 184 1.30 10.20 -9.64
N ASP A 185 0.72 11.19 -10.32
CA ASP A 185 -0.70 11.20 -10.63
C ASP A 185 -1.03 10.10 -11.63
N TYR A 186 -2.22 9.54 -11.50
CA TYR A 186 -2.69 8.53 -12.43
C TYR A 186 -3.25 9.18 -13.72
N PRO A 187 -2.96 8.61 -14.91
CA PRO A 187 -2.02 7.52 -15.15
C PRO A 187 -0.57 8.00 -15.19
N ALA A 188 0.37 7.15 -14.75
CA ALA A 188 1.79 7.39 -15.04
C ALA A 188 2.04 7.33 -16.57
N PRO A 189 3.03 8.08 -17.10
CA PRO A 189 3.47 7.94 -18.48
C PRO A 189 3.82 6.48 -18.81
N ALA A 190 3.30 5.96 -19.91
CA ALA A 190 3.35 4.52 -20.23
C ALA A 190 4.79 3.98 -20.28
N GLU A 191 5.72 4.79 -20.76
CA GLU A 191 7.14 4.48 -20.90
C GLU A 191 7.92 4.48 -19.58
N LEU A 192 7.37 5.06 -18.50
CA LEU A 192 8.01 5.10 -17.17
C LEU A 192 7.26 4.25 -16.14
N ARG A 193 5.97 3.99 -16.38
CA ARG A 193 5.07 3.26 -15.49
C ARG A 193 5.63 1.90 -15.10
N LEU A 194 5.47 1.55 -13.83
CA LEU A 194 5.74 0.21 -13.32
C LEU A 194 4.58 -0.72 -13.70
N THR A 195 4.90 -1.83 -14.35
CA THR A 195 3.93 -2.80 -14.88
C THR A 195 4.11 -4.20 -14.32
N ALA A 196 5.22 -4.50 -13.62
CA ALA A 196 5.41 -5.83 -13.02
C ALA A 196 4.23 -6.18 -12.11
N GLU A 197 3.59 -7.30 -12.39
CA GLU A 197 2.50 -7.84 -11.59
C GLU A 197 3.05 -8.45 -10.31
N LEU A 198 2.31 -8.26 -9.22
CA LEU A 198 2.59 -8.97 -7.97
C LEU A 198 1.54 -10.06 -7.82
N PRO A 199 1.89 -11.24 -7.30
CA PRO A 199 0.91 -12.26 -6.95
C PRO A 199 -0.11 -11.66 -5.97
N SER A 200 -1.31 -11.36 -6.46
CA SER A 200 -2.45 -11.06 -5.59
C SER A 200 -2.98 -12.38 -5.05
N GLY A 201 -3.22 -12.45 -3.73
CA GLY A 201 -3.95 -13.57 -3.15
C GLY A 201 -5.23 -13.82 -3.97
N VAL A 202 -5.38 -15.05 -4.45
CA VAL A 202 -6.42 -15.52 -5.37
C VAL A 202 -7.79 -14.96 -4.96
N VAL A 203 -8.43 -14.21 -5.87
CA VAL A 203 -9.88 -13.97 -5.86
C VAL A 203 -10.40 -14.22 -7.27
N SER A 204 -11.54 -14.90 -7.35
CA SER A 204 -12.19 -15.32 -8.59
C SER A 204 -12.39 -14.18 -9.60
N PRO A 205 -12.39 -14.50 -10.91
CA PRO A 205 -12.68 -13.55 -11.97
C PRO A 205 -14.19 -13.31 -12.04
N THR A 206 -14.72 -12.46 -11.17
CA THR A 206 -16.03 -11.85 -11.37
C THR A 206 -15.86 -10.34 -11.53
N ASP A 207 -16.67 -9.77 -12.42
CA ASP A 207 -16.58 -8.45 -13.05
C ASP A 207 -15.65 -7.44 -12.37
N ALA A 208 -14.59 -7.04 -13.10
CA ALA A 208 -13.71 -5.99 -12.64
C ALA A 208 -14.54 -4.73 -12.33
N PRO A 209 -14.39 -4.12 -11.14
CA PRO A 209 -15.16 -2.93 -10.78
C PRO A 209 -14.95 -1.83 -11.82
N VAL A 210 -16.04 -1.10 -12.11
CA VAL A 210 -16.04 -0.03 -13.10
C VAL A 210 -15.01 1.02 -12.71
N THR A 211 -14.10 1.35 -13.64
CA THR A 211 -13.13 2.43 -13.43
C THR A 211 -13.68 3.72 -14.00
N LEU A 212 -13.83 4.73 -13.15
CA LEU A 212 -14.30 6.06 -13.53
C LEU A 212 -13.15 6.94 -14.00
N SER A 213 -13.45 7.84 -14.93
CA SER A 213 -12.60 9.01 -15.16
C SER A 213 -12.75 10.03 -14.02
N PRO A 214 -11.79 10.96 -13.83
CA PRO A 214 -11.95 12.05 -12.87
C PRO A 214 -13.21 12.90 -13.11
N GLU A 215 -13.61 13.08 -14.37
CA GLU A 215 -14.82 13.82 -14.75
C GLU A 215 -16.09 13.07 -14.33
N ASP A 216 -16.16 11.76 -14.62
CA ASP A 216 -17.30 10.93 -14.22
C ASP A 216 -17.41 10.82 -12.70
N ALA A 217 -16.28 10.70 -12.00
CA ALA A 217 -16.25 10.69 -10.55
C ALA A 217 -16.74 12.03 -9.97
N ARG A 218 -16.35 13.16 -10.58
CA ARG A 218 -16.85 14.48 -10.20
C ARG A 218 -18.37 14.57 -10.40
N ALA A 219 -18.86 14.21 -11.57
CA ALA A 219 -20.29 14.22 -11.87
C ALA A 219 -21.08 13.35 -10.88
N ALA A 220 -20.55 12.17 -10.53
CA ALA A 220 -21.18 11.27 -9.58
C ALA A 220 -21.22 11.83 -8.14
N LEU A 221 -20.15 12.52 -7.71
CA LEU A 221 -20.09 13.23 -6.42
C LEU A 221 -21.07 14.40 -6.37
N ASP A 222 -21.12 15.22 -7.42
CA ASP A 222 -22.00 16.39 -7.51
C ASP A 222 -23.47 15.98 -7.54
N ALA A 223 -23.78 14.85 -8.18
CA ALA A 223 -25.11 14.24 -8.17
C ALA A 223 -25.48 13.56 -6.84
N GLY A 224 -24.55 13.48 -5.87
CA GLY A 224 -24.77 12.80 -4.59
C GLY A 224 -24.95 11.29 -4.71
N THR A 225 -24.46 10.70 -5.80
CA THR A 225 -24.63 9.26 -6.12
C THR A 225 -23.48 8.39 -5.63
N VAL A 226 -22.47 8.97 -4.97
CA VAL A 226 -21.36 8.25 -4.33
C VAL A 226 -21.47 8.44 -2.83
N ASP A 227 -21.66 7.34 -2.10
CA ASP A 227 -21.87 7.36 -0.65
C ASP A 227 -20.56 7.49 0.12
N ALA A 228 -19.49 6.86 -0.37
CA ALA A 228 -18.20 6.86 0.29
C ALA A 228 -17.02 6.91 -0.69
N VAL A 229 -15.94 7.54 -0.24
CA VAL A 229 -14.61 7.53 -0.87
C VAL A 229 -13.63 6.88 0.09
N VAL A 230 -12.91 5.86 -0.37
CA VAL A 230 -11.84 5.20 0.39
C VAL A 230 -10.49 5.80 0.00
N ALA A 231 -9.87 6.54 0.91
CA ALA A 231 -8.47 6.96 0.82
C ALA A 231 -7.55 5.80 1.24
N ALA A 232 -6.86 5.22 0.26
CA ALA A 232 -6.04 4.03 0.49
C ALA A 232 -4.56 4.31 0.80
N SER A 233 -4.18 5.58 0.90
CA SER A 233 -2.85 6.02 1.32
C SER A 233 -2.86 7.53 1.63
N PRO A 234 -1.85 8.05 2.37
CA PRO A 234 -1.67 9.50 2.52
C PRO A 234 -1.59 10.24 1.17
N SER A 235 -0.92 9.66 0.17
CA SER A 235 -0.83 10.23 -1.18
C SER A 235 -2.18 10.31 -1.87
N ALA A 236 -3.05 9.32 -1.67
CA ALA A 236 -4.42 9.33 -2.18
C ALA A 236 -5.27 10.40 -1.46
N ALA A 237 -5.12 10.55 -0.14
CA ALA A 237 -5.80 11.61 0.61
C ALA A 237 -5.45 13.01 0.09
N ARG A 238 -4.18 13.28 -0.19
CA ARG A 238 -3.75 14.56 -0.82
C ARG A 238 -4.42 14.81 -2.16
N ARG A 239 -4.56 13.78 -2.98
CA ARG A 239 -5.21 13.90 -4.30
C ARG A 239 -6.71 14.04 -4.19
N ILE A 240 -7.36 13.34 -3.27
CA ILE A 240 -8.78 13.57 -2.94
C ILE A 240 -9.00 15.05 -2.59
N ALA A 241 -8.14 15.64 -1.73
CA ALA A 241 -8.23 17.06 -1.39
C ALA A 241 -8.04 17.98 -2.62
N ALA A 242 -7.09 17.65 -3.49
CA ALA A 242 -6.78 18.47 -4.66
C ALA A 242 -7.81 18.35 -5.80
N THR A 243 -8.45 17.19 -5.97
CA THR A 243 -9.23 16.87 -7.18
C THR A 243 -10.68 16.52 -6.93
N LEU A 244 -11.05 16.05 -5.72
CA LEU A 244 -12.40 15.55 -5.39
C LEU A 244 -13.19 16.46 -4.44
N LEU A 245 -12.59 17.51 -3.87
CA LEU A 245 -13.35 18.48 -3.10
C LEU A 245 -14.22 19.39 -3.99
N PRO A 246 -15.42 19.79 -3.51
CA PRO A 246 -16.08 19.34 -2.29
C PRO A 246 -16.63 17.90 -2.44
N LEU A 247 -16.68 17.13 -1.33
CA LEU A 247 -17.23 15.76 -1.30
C LEU A 247 -18.76 15.73 -1.05
N GLY A 248 -19.37 16.86 -0.68
CA GLY A 248 -20.80 16.92 -0.39
C GLY A 248 -21.21 15.97 0.75
N THR A 249 -22.17 15.08 0.49
CA THR A 249 -22.64 14.07 1.44
C THR A 249 -21.73 12.83 1.50
N CYS A 250 -20.79 12.68 0.58
CA CYS A 250 -19.91 11.52 0.51
C CYS A 250 -19.00 11.41 1.76
N ARG A 251 -18.89 10.20 2.32
CA ARG A 251 -18.10 9.90 3.52
C ARG A 251 -16.68 9.49 3.14
N LEU A 252 -15.69 10.22 3.65
CA LEU A 252 -14.29 9.85 3.48
C LEU A 252 -13.87 8.78 4.49
N ILE A 253 -13.44 7.62 4.02
CA ILE A 253 -12.90 6.52 4.81
C ILE A 253 -11.39 6.42 4.62
N ALA A 254 -10.63 6.42 5.71
CA ALA A 254 -9.19 6.20 5.68
C ALA A 254 -8.86 4.72 5.90
N ILE A 255 -7.96 4.17 5.07
CA ILE A 255 -7.47 2.78 5.21
C ILE A 255 -6.69 2.53 6.52
N GLY A 256 -6.32 3.57 7.24
CA GLY A 256 -5.60 3.44 8.50
C GLY A 256 -5.10 4.78 9.02
N ARG A 257 -4.56 4.74 10.25
CA ARG A 257 -4.14 5.94 11.00
C ARG A 257 -3.23 6.90 10.24
N PRO A 258 -2.19 6.46 9.49
CA PRO A 258 -1.34 7.40 8.75
C PRO A 258 -2.11 8.18 7.68
N THR A 259 -3.07 7.53 7.01
CA THR A 259 -3.91 8.19 6.01
C THR A 259 -4.90 9.16 6.65
N ALA A 260 -5.47 8.78 7.79
CA ALA A 260 -6.36 9.66 8.55
C ALA A 260 -5.64 10.90 9.09
N ALA A 261 -4.43 10.72 9.63
CA ALA A 261 -3.59 11.82 10.11
C ALA A 261 -3.26 12.80 8.97
N GLU A 262 -2.89 12.30 7.80
CA GLU A 262 -2.63 13.15 6.63
C GLU A 262 -3.89 13.89 6.17
N ALA A 263 -5.03 13.20 6.11
CA ALA A 263 -6.31 13.80 5.75
C ALA A 263 -6.67 14.97 6.70
N SER A 264 -6.57 14.77 8.01
CA SER A 264 -6.80 15.82 9.00
C SER A 264 -5.82 16.99 8.84
N ARG A 265 -4.53 16.71 8.58
CA ARG A 265 -3.49 17.73 8.38
C ARG A 265 -3.80 18.66 7.20
N ILE A 266 -4.42 18.13 6.15
CA ILE A 266 -4.79 18.89 4.94
C ILE A 266 -6.25 19.36 4.95
N GLY A 267 -6.95 19.28 6.08
CA GLY A 267 -8.30 19.81 6.26
C GLY A 267 -9.44 18.92 5.74
N LEU A 268 -9.18 17.64 5.43
CA LEU A 268 -10.23 16.68 5.09
C LEU A 268 -10.87 16.11 6.36
N THR A 269 -12.20 16.07 6.39
CA THR A 269 -12.96 15.38 7.44
C THR A 269 -13.06 13.90 7.12
N VAL A 270 -12.44 13.05 7.95
CA VAL A 270 -12.52 11.59 7.85
C VAL A 270 -13.73 11.10 8.66
N ALA A 271 -14.67 10.44 7.99
CA ALA A 271 -15.87 9.87 8.61
C ALA A 271 -15.58 8.57 9.36
N GLY A 272 -14.61 7.78 8.88
CA GLY A 272 -14.22 6.51 9.50
C GLY A 272 -12.79 6.12 9.17
N THR A 273 -12.12 5.41 10.07
CA THR A 273 -10.76 4.90 9.87
C THR A 273 -10.72 3.42 10.17
N ALA A 274 -10.21 2.62 9.22
CA ALA A 274 -10.00 1.19 9.44
C ALA A 274 -8.99 0.96 10.57
N LYS A 275 -9.33 0.08 11.52
CA LYS A 275 -8.43 -0.30 12.63
C LYS A 275 -7.22 -1.08 12.12
N VAL A 276 -7.45 -1.92 11.11
CA VAL A 276 -6.43 -2.72 10.43
C VAL A 276 -6.49 -2.37 8.94
N PRO A 277 -5.35 -2.11 8.26
CA PRO A 277 -5.33 -1.69 6.86
C PRO A 277 -5.56 -2.85 5.87
N THR A 278 -6.66 -3.58 6.06
CA THR A 278 -7.11 -4.72 5.26
C THR A 278 -8.48 -4.43 4.62
N PRO A 279 -8.88 -5.18 3.57
CA PRO A 279 -10.24 -5.11 3.03
C PRO A 279 -11.32 -5.19 4.11
N ASP A 280 -11.25 -6.19 5.00
CA ASP A 280 -12.20 -6.37 6.11
C ASP A 280 -12.22 -5.17 7.06
N GLY A 281 -11.04 -4.60 7.35
CA GLY A 281 -10.93 -3.43 8.23
C GLY A 281 -11.57 -2.19 7.62
N ILE A 282 -11.52 -2.03 6.30
CA ILE A 282 -12.18 -0.94 5.57
C ILE A 282 -13.69 -1.16 5.56
N VAL A 283 -14.15 -2.39 5.30
CA VAL A 283 -15.57 -2.75 5.34
C VAL A 283 -16.17 -2.49 6.73
N ALA A 284 -15.51 -2.94 7.80
CA ALA A 284 -15.96 -2.67 9.16
C ALA A 284 -16.05 -1.17 9.47
N ALA A 285 -15.15 -0.35 8.90
CA ALA A 285 -15.21 1.10 9.03
C ALA A 285 -16.40 1.70 8.25
N LEU A 286 -16.68 1.19 7.04
CA LEU A 286 -17.84 1.59 6.24
C LEU A 286 -19.15 1.22 6.95
N GLU A 287 -19.30 -0.03 7.40
CA GLU A 287 -20.47 -0.49 8.15
C GLU A 287 -20.71 0.36 9.39
N SER A 288 -19.67 0.66 10.17
CA SER A 288 -19.78 1.52 11.34
C SER A 288 -20.25 2.94 11.00
N VAL A 289 -19.90 3.46 9.82
CA VAL A 289 -20.33 4.78 9.36
C VAL A 289 -21.80 4.76 8.91
N PHE A 290 -22.25 3.66 8.27
CA PHE A 290 -23.59 3.55 7.69
C PHE A 290 -24.63 2.82 8.57
N ALA A 291 -24.22 2.21 9.69
CA ALA A 291 -25.09 1.43 10.59
C ALA A 291 -26.34 2.19 11.08
N ASN A 292 -26.28 3.52 11.12
CA ASN A 292 -27.37 4.36 11.64
C ASN A 292 -28.28 4.95 10.56
N GLU A 293 -28.03 4.71 9.28
CA GLU A 293 -28.81 5.30 8.17
C GLU A 293 -29.97 4.39 7.71
N GLY A 294 -30.02 3.13 8.18
CA GLY A 294 -31.08 2.15 7.87
C GLY A 294 -32.26 2.12 8.84
N ASN A 295 -32.19 2.81 9.98
CA ASN A 295 -33.30 2.95 10.93
C ASN A 295 -34.13 4.20 10.59
N SER A 296 -34.80 4.18 9.44
CA SER A 296 -35.98 5.02 9.25
C SER A 296 -37.17 4.29 9.89
N GLN A 297 -37.79 4.92 10.89
CA GLN A 297 -39.03 4.42 11.50
C GLN A 297 -40.15 4.24 10.48
#